data_AF-A0A4V1SAM0-F1
#
_entry.id   AF-A0A4V1SAM0-F1
#
_cell.length_a   1.000
_cell.length_b   1.000
_cell.length_c   1.000
_cell.angle_alpha   90.00
_cell.angle_beta   90.00
_cell.angle_gamma   90.00
#
_symmetry.space_group_name_H-M   'P 1'
#
loop_
_entity.id
_entity.type
_entity.pdbx_description
1 polymer ?
#
loop_
_entity_poly.entity_id
_entity_poly.type
_entity_poly.pdbx_seq_one_letter_code
_entity_poly.pdbx_strand_id
1 'polypeptide(L)'
;LGAGVLGGFATMLANAAGPVIQLYLMTRNVPKMELIGIGARFFLLINILKVPLNAKLALITQESLLENLKLVPAVAVGIFGGKWLLRHVPQAAFEWMIVTFATLAGLRMIFW
;
A
#
# COMPACT_ATOMS: atom_id res chain seq x y z
N LEU A 1 -29.11 4.01 -2.50
CA LEU A 1 -28.41 5.16 -1.88
C LEU A 1 -27.49 4.71 -0.73
N GLY A 2 -28.01 4.13 0.36
CA GLY A 2 -27.16 3.67 1.48
C GLY A 2 -26.08 2.64 1.13
N ALA A 3 -26.40 1.62 0.32
CA ALA A 3 -25.42 0.62 -0.12
C ALA A 3 -24.30 1.20 -1.00
N GLY A 4 -24.58 2.24 -1.79
CA GLY A 4 -23.58 2.91 -2.64
C GLY A 4 -22.64 3.80 -1.83
N VAL A 5 -23.16 4.53 -0.83
CA VAL A 5 -22.35 5.34 0.10
C VAL A 5 -21.45 4.43 0.95
N LEU A 6 -22.01 3.34 1.50
CA LEU A 6 -21.24 2.36 2.27
C LEU A 6 -20.21 1.63 1.41
N GLY A 7 -20.57 1.26 0.17
CA GLY A 7 -19.65 0.63 -0.78
C GLY A 7 -18.50 1.54 -1.19
N GLY A 8 -18.77 2.82 -1.48
CA GLY A 8 -17.75 3.83 -1.78
C GLY A 8 -16.84 4.12 -0.58
N PHE A 9 -17.41 4.24 0.61
CA PHE A 9 -16.65 4.43 1.85
C PHE A 9 -15.75 3.22 2.15
N ALA A 10 -16.26 2.00 1.99
CA ALA A 10 -15.49 0.78 2.19
C ALA A 10 -14.31 0.66 1.21
N THR A 11 -14.48 1.06 -0.05
CA THR A 11 -13.39 1.06 -1.04
C THR A 11 -12.36 2.16 -0.77
N MET A 12 -12.80 3.36 -0.35
CA MET A 12 -11.89 4.42 0.10
C MET A 12 -11.04 3.95 1.29
N LEU A 13 -11.66 3.40 2.34
CA LEU A 13 -10.95 2.86 3.50
C LEU A 13 -9.98 1.73 3.12
N ALA A 14 -10.39 0.84 2.21
CA ALA A 14 -9.55 -0.27 1.75
C ALA A 14 -8.28 0.19 1.03
N ASN A 15 -8.32 1.33 0.32
CA ASN A 15 -7.15 1.91 -0.36
C ASN A 15 -6.35 2.86 0.55
N ALA A 16 -7.01 3.57 1.46
CA ALA A 16 -6.37 4.45 2.45
C ALA A 16 -5.70 3.68 3.61
N ALA A 17 -5.91 2.37 3.71
CA ALA A 17 -5.30 1.52 4.72
C ALA A 17 -3.75 1.60 4.73
N GLY A 18 -3.12 1.88 3.57
CA GLY A 18 -1.68 2.06 3.40
C GLY A 18 -1.10 3.16 4.30
N PRO A 19 -1.45 4.44 4.06
CA PRO A 19 -1.00 5.55 4.90
C PRO A 19 -1.41 5.40 6.37
N VAL A 20 -2.62 4.88 6.64
CA VAL A 20 -3.13 4.73 8.01
C VAL A 20 -2.26 3.78 8.83
N ILE A 21 -1.90 2.60 8.30
CA ILE A 21 -1.05 1.66 9.03
C ILE A 21 0.38 2.17 9.20
N GLN A 22 0.90 2.90 8.20
CA GLN A 22 2.23 3.50 8.30
C GLN A 22 2.29 4.59 9.37
N LEU A 23 1.27 5.46 9.45
CA LEU A 23 1.14 6.44 10.52
C LEU A 23 1.03 5.76 11.89
N TYR A 24 0.21 4.71 12.01
CA TYR A 24 0.07 3.96 13.24
C TYR A 24 1.40 3.33 13.70
N LEU A 25 2.16 2.69 12.81
CA LEU A 25 3.45 2.10 13.15
C LEU A 25 4.50 3.16 13.46
N MET A 26 4.44 4.32 12.79
CA MET A 26 5.29 5.46 13.08
C MET A 26 5.06 6.02 14.49
N THR A 27 3.81 6.15 14.97
CA THR A 27 3.55 6.62 16.34
C THR A 27 4.05 5.66 17.42
N ARG A 28 4.34 4.40 17.05
CA ARG A 28 4.97 3.40 17.91
C ARG A 28 6.51 3.45 17.88
N ASN A 29 7.10 4.46 17.23
CA ASN A 29 8.55 4.64 17.07
C ASN A 29 9.25 3.41 16.45
N VAL A 30 8.57 2.71 15.54
CA VAL A 30 9.14 1.54 14.86
C VAL A 30 10.21 2.00 13.86
N PRO A 31 11.41 1.40 13.86
CA PRO A 31 12.46 1.72 12.88
C PRO A 31 11.96 1.53 11.44
N LYS A 32 12.36 2.41 10.51
CA LYS A 32 11.90 2.44 9.10
C LYS A 32 11.95 1.08 8.39
N MET A 33 12.97 0.27 8.66
CA MET A 33 13.14 -1.06 8.04
C MET A 33 12.11 -2.05 8.56
N GLU A 34 11.82 -2.02 9.86
CA GLU A 34 10.80 -2.86 10.47
C GLU A 34 9.39 -2.40 10.10
N LEU A 35 9.16 -1.08 10.04
CA LEU A 35 7.89 -0.51 9.60
C LEU A 35 7.53 -0.99 8.19
N ILE A 36 8.50 -0.95 7.26
CA ILE A 36 8.31 -1.47 5.90
C ILE A 36 8.14 -2.99 5.88
N GLY A 37 8.89 -3.73 6.70
CA GLY A 37 8.77 -5.18 6.81
C GLY A 37 7.40 -5.65 7.33
N ILE A 38 6.90 -5.01 8.39
CA ILE A 38 5.58 -5.26 8.96
C ILE A 38 4.51 -4.89 7.93
N GLY A 39 4.61 -3.72 7.32
CA GLY A 39 3.71 -3.28 6.26
C GLY A 39 3.65 -4.26 5.09
N ALA A 40 4.80 -4.73 4.60
CA ALA A 40 4.86 -5.69 3.51
C ALA A 40 4.15 -7.01 3.85
N ARG A 41 4.37 -7.55 5.06
CA ARG A 41 3.67 -8.77 5.52
C ARG A 41 2.18 -8.55 5.70
N PHE A 42 1.79 -7.42 6.29
CA PHE A 42 0.39 -7.05 6.48
C PHE A 42 -0.33 -6.97 5.13
N PHE A 43 0.21 -6.21 4.17
CA PHE A 43 -0.40 -6.08 2.85
C PHE A 43 -0.33 -7.37 2.05
N LEU A 44 0.69 -8.21 2.22
CA LEU A 44 0.72 -9.53 1.60
C LEU A 44 -0.48 -10.37 2.06
N LEU A 45 -0.72 -10.46 3.38
CA LEU A 45 -1.85 -11.21 3.93
C LEU A 45 -3.20 -10.66 3.46
N ILE A 46 -3.36 -9.34 3.51
CA ILE A 46 -4.59 -8.67 3.04
C ILE A 46 -4.80 -8.90 1.54
N ASN A 47 -3.75 -8.84 0.72
CA ASN A 47 -3.86 -9.08 -0.71
C ASN A 47 -4.18 -10.54 -1.02
N ILE A 48 -3.61 -11.51 -0.29
CA ILE A 48 -3.97 -12.93 -0.41
C ILE A 48 -5.46 -13.13 -0.13
N LEU A 49 -5.99 -12.48 0.91
CA LEU A 49 -7.43 -12.53 1.21
C LEU A 49 -8.28 -11.90 0.09
N LYS A 50 -7.76 -10.90 -0.63
CA LYS A 50 -8.42 -10.26 -1.77
C LYS A 50 -8.42 -11.12 -3.05
N VAL A 51 -7.44 -12.01 -3.23
CA VAL A 51 -7.35 -12.87 -4.44
C VAL A 51 -8.65 -13.65 -4.72
N PRO A 52 -9.26 -14.40 -3.77
CA PRO A 52 -10.49 -15.15 -4.06
C PRO A 52 -11.68 -14.23 -4.36
N LEU A 53 -11.74 -13.03 -3.77
CA LEU A 53 -12.74 -12.02 -4.10
C LEU A 53 -12.55 -11.54 -5.55
N ASN A 54 -11.33 -11.14 -5.91
CA ASN A 54 -11.02 -10.67 -7.27
C ASN A 54 -11.22 -11.76 -8.34
N ALA A 55 -10.94 -13.03 -8.01
CA ALA A 55 -11.21 -14.16 -8.88
C ALA A 55 -12.72 -14.33 -9.16
N LYS A 56 -13.56 -14.17 -8.14
CA LYS A 56 -15.04 -14.22 -8.29
C LYS A 56 -15.60 -13.07 -9.12
N LEU A 57 -14.91 -11.93 -9.16
CA LEU A 57 -15.23 -10.79 -10.02
C LEU A 57 -14.72 -10.93 -11.47
N ALA A 58 -14.14 -12.08 -11.85
CA ALA A 58 -13.56 -12.35 -13.18
C ALA A 58 -12.44 -11.36 -13.60
N LEU A 59 -11.82 -10.68 -12.62
CA LEU A 59 -10.72 -9.73 -12.86
C LEU A 59 -9.37 -10.45 -13.08
N ILE A 60 -9.29 -11.74 -12.78
CA ILE A 60 -8.07 -12.55 -12.91
C ILE A 60 -8.22 -13.43 -14.16
N THR A 61 -7.61 -13.01 -15.27
CA THR A 61 -7.59 -13.72 -16.55
C THR A 61 -6.18 -14.23 -16.87
N GLN A 62 -6.07 -15.21 -17.78
CA GLN A 62 -4.77 -15.74 -18.22
C GLN A 62 -3.89 -14.64 -18.84
N GLU A 63 -4.49 -13.69 -19.56
CA GLU A 63 -3.81 -12.54 -20.15
C GLU A 63 -3.25 -11.61 -19.07
N SER A 64 -4.05 -11.27 -18.05
CA SER A 64 -3.60 -10.47 -16.91
C SER A 64 -2.46 -11.14 -16.14
N LEU A 65 -2.46 -12.47 -16.01
CA LEU A 65 -1.34 -13.21 -15.41
C LEU A 65 -0.06 -13.09 -16.25
N LEU A 66 -0.15 -13.19 -17.58
CA LEU A 66 0.99 -13.05 -18.47
C LEU A 66 1.57 -11.63 -18.44
N GLU A 67 0.72 -10.61 -18.36
CA GLU A 67 1.16 -9.23 -18.16
C GLU A 67 1.89 -9.04 -16.83
N ASN A 68 1.36 -9.58 -15.74
CA ASN A 68 2.02 -9.57 -14.44
C ASN A 68 3.41 -10.23 -14.49
N LEU A 69 3.55 -11.34 -15.23
CA LEU A 69 4.82 -12.04 -15.37
C LEU A 69 5.88 -11.18 -16.07
N LYS A 70 5.49 -10.39 -17.07
CA LYS A 70 6.39 -9.43 -17.75
C LYS A 70 6.87 -8.31 -16.80
N LEU A 71 6.09 -7.97 -15.79
CA LEU A 71 6.43 -6.94 -14.80
C LEU A 71 7.31 -7.45 -13.64
N VAL A 72 7.45 -8.77 -13.46
CA VAL A 72 8.32 -9.37 -12.45
C VAL A 72 9.74 -8.78 -12.42
N PRO A 73 10.46 -8.59 -13.54
CA PRO A 73 11.79 -7.96 -13.50
C PRO A 73 11.74 -6.53 -12.97
N ALA A 74 10.72 -5.73 -13.32
CA ALA A 74 10.56 -4.38 -12.79
C ALA A 74 10.31 -4.38 -11.27
N VAL A 75 9.52 -5.35 -10.78
CA VAL A 75 9.30 -5.55 -9.34
C VAL A 75 10.61 -5.90 -8.63
N ALA A 76 11.43 -6.79 -9.20
CA ALA A 76 12.73 -7.14 -8.63
C ALA A 76 13.64 -5.90 -8.53
N VAL A 77 13.74 -5.11 -9.60
CA VAL A 77 14.50 -3.84 -9.62
C VAL A 77 13.98 -2.89 -8.55
N GLY A 78 12.66 -2.75 -8.41
CA GLY A 78 12.03 -1.92 -7.38
C GLY A 78 12.35 -2.37 -5.96
N ILE A 79 12.37 -3.68 -5.69
CA ILE A 79 12.70 -4.23 -4.37
C ILE A 79 14.16 -3.94 -4.01
N PHE A 80 15.10 -4.25 -4.90
CA PHE A 80 16.52 -4.04 -4.63
C PHE A 80 16.88 -2.55 -4.59
N GLY A 81 16.35 -1.76 -5.53
CA GLY A 81 16.53 -0.31 -5.58
C GLY A 81 15.93 0.39 -4.36
N GLY A 82 14.70 0.02 -3.97
CA GLY A 82 14.05 0.55 -2.78
C GLY A 82 14.80 0.20 -1.49
N LYS A 83 15.28 -1.04 -1.34
CA LYS A 83 16.10 -1.46 -0.20
C LYS A 83 17.42 -0.69 -0.12
N TRP A 84 18.06 -0.43 -1.25
CA TRP A 84 19.28 0.37 -1.32
C TRP A 84 19.01 1.83 -0.94
N LEU A 85 17.97 2.44 -1.50
CA LEU A 85 17.60 3.83 -1.22
C LEU A 85 17.26 4.03 0.26
N LEU A 86 16.45 3.12 0.82
CA LEU A 86 15.99 3.22 2.21
C LEU A 86 17.12 3.19 3.24
N ARG A 87 18.24 2.54 2.93
CA ARG A 87 19.44 2.55 3.79
C ARG A 87 20.03 3.95 3.94
N HIS A 88 19.94 4.78 2.90
CA HIS A 88 20.50 6.13 2.87
C HIS A 88 19.57 7.20 3.44
N VAL A 89 18.25 6.94 3.52
CA VAL A 89 17.27 7.90 4.05
C VAL A 89 17.31 7.92 5.58
N PRO A 90 17.56 9.04 6.27
CA PRO A 90 17.54 9.07 7.73
C PRO A 90 16.11 8.85 8.27
N GLN A 91 16.00 8.28 9.48
CA GLN A 91 14.70 7.95 10.11
C GLN A 91 13.76 9.17 10.14
N ALA A 92 14.26 10.33 10.56
CA ALA A 92 13.48 11.56 10.62
C ALA A 92 12.92 11.98 9.26
N ALA A 93 13.70 11.87 8.18
CA ALA A 93 13.22 12.20 6.83
C ALA A 93 12.13 11.23 6.38
N PHE A 94 12.29 9.93 6.68
CA PHE A 94 11.29 8.92 6.37
C PHE A 94 9.95 9.19 7.08
N GLU A 95 10.01 9.54 8.36
CA GLU A 95 8.85 9.92 9.16
C GLU A 95 8.15 11.18 8.61
N TRP A 96 8.92 12.22 8.28
CA TRP A 96 8.39 13.42 7.63
C TRP A 96 7.72 13.11 6.28
N MET A 97 8.29 12.21 5.49
CA MET A 97 7.69 11.77 4.23
C MET A 97 6.35 11.07 4.47
N ILE A 98 6.25 10.15 5.43
CA ILE A 98 4.99 9.46 5.76
C ILE A 98 3.91 10.49 6.10
N VAL A 99 4.20 11.42 7.03
CA VAL A 99 3.23 12.43 7.47
C VAL A 99 2.83 13.33 6.31
N THR A 100 3.81 13.86 5.56
CA THR A 100 3.54 14.79 4.46
C THR A 100 2.68 14.14 3.37
N PHE A 101 3.03 12.93 2.91
CA PHE A 101 2.26 12.25 1.88
C PHE A 101 0.89 11.80 2.38
N ALA A 102 0.77 11.36 3.64
CA ALA A 102 -0.52 11.00 4.21
C ALA A 102 -1.45 12.23 4.34
N THR A 103 -0.93 13.37 4.77
CA THR A 103 -1.68 14.64 4.81
C THR A 103 -2.09 15.08 3.41
N LEU A 104 -1.17 15.06 2.43
CA LEU A 104 -1.49 15.40 1.05
C LEU A 104 -2.56 14.48 0.45
N ALA A 105 -2.48 13.17 0.70
CA ALA A 105 -3.48 12.21 0.25
C ALA A 105 -4.85 12.47 0.90
N GLY A 106 -4.88 12.74 2.21
CA GLY A 106 -6.10 13.07 2.94
C GLY A 106 -6.75 14.37 2.46
N LEU A 107 -5.95 15.43 2.25
CA LEU A 107 -6.44 16.69 1.69
C LEU A 107 -7.00 16.48 0.28
N ARG A 108 -6.31 15.70 -0.57
CA ARG A 108 -6.80 15.39 -1.91
C ARG A 108 -8.15 14.69 -1.89
N MET A 109 -8.41 13.80 -0.93
CA MET A 109 -9.72 13.13 -0.79
C MET A 109 -10.84 14.05 -0.30
N ILE A 110 -10.53 15.19 0.32
CA ILE A 110 -11.53 16.17 0.79
C ILE A 110 -11.89 17.14 -0.33
N PHE A 111 -10.89 17.57 -1.11
CA PHE A 111 -11.06 18.59 -2.15
C PHE A 111 -11.40 18.02 -3.54
N TRP A 112 -11.43 16.69 -3.68
CA TRP A 112 -11.73 15.99 -4.93
C TRP A 112 -12.65 14.80 -4.68
#